data_AF-A0A4R4J476-F1
#
_entry.id   AF-A0A4R4J476-F1
#
_cell.length_a   1.000
_cell.length_b   1.000
_cell.length_c   1.000
_cell.angle_alpha   90.00
_cell.angle_beta   90.00
_cell.angle_gamma   90.00
#
_symmetry.space_group_name_H-M   'P 1'
#
loop_
_entity.id
_entity.type
_entity.pdbx_description
1 polymer ?
#
loop_
_entity_poly.entity_id
_entity_poly.type
_entity_poly.pdbx_seq_one_letter_code
_entity_poly.pdbx_strand_id
1 'polypeptide(L)' 'MSKLLEKRPIPETVYVSKNGQRIYVEDVVGEEDDEFYLVMIVPAEDKDDMGAIGDELDSHQWVEMIDSLGLESELT' A
#
# COMPACT_ATOMS: atom_id res chain seq x y z
N MET A 1 -13.19 7.11 -12.85
CA MET A 1 -12.26 7.99 -12.10
C MET A 1 -10.85 7.57 -12.55
N SER A 2 -9.76 8.17 -12.09
CA SER A 2 -8.45 7.63 -12.43
C SER A 2 -8.21 6.33 -11.68
N LYS A 3 -7.62 5.32 -12.34
CA LYS A 3 -7.28 4.03 -11.69
C LYS A 3 -6.34 4.23 -10.50
N LEU A 4 -5.47 5.24 -10.56
CA LEU A 4 -4.54 5.61 -9.49
C LEU A 4 -5.28 6.07 -8.23
N LEU A 5 -6.38 6.82 -8.39
CA LEU A 5 -7.22 7.28 -7.29
C LEU A 5 -8.17 6.18 -6.80
N GLU A 6 -8.75 5.39 -7.71
CA GLU A 6 -9.65 4.27 -7.36
C GLU A 6 -8.95 3.20 -6.52
N LYS A 7 -7.63 3.07 -6.68
CA LYS A 7 -6.80 2.09 -5.98
C LYS A 7 -5.84 2.72 -4.97
N ARG A 8 -6.02 4.00 -4.64
CA ARG A 8 -5.23 4.65 -3.60
C ARG A 8 -5.36 3.86 -2.30
N PRO A 9 -4.25 3.53 -1.62
CA PRO A 9 -4.32 2.73 -0.41
C PRO A 9 -4.96 3.51 0.74
N ILE A 10 -5.46 2.76 1.71
CA ILE A 10 -5.82 3.30 3.01
C ILE A 10 -4.57 3.22 3.90
N PRO A 11 -4.13 4.33 4.53
CA PRO A 11 -3.03 4.28 5.49
C PRO A 11 -3.39 3.40 6.69
N GLU A 12 -2.37 2.93 7.40
CA GLU A 12 -2.50 2.05 8.57
C GLU A 12 -3.31 0.76 8.31
N THR A 13 -3.23 0.22 7.08
CA THR A 13 -4.03 -0.95 6.66
C THR A 13 -3.15 -2.06 6.11
N VAL A 14 -3.51 -3.31 6.43
CA VAL A 14 -2.85 -4.50 5.86
C VAL A 14 -3.52 -4.90 4.55
N TYR A 15 -2.72 -5.18 3.54
CA TYR A 15 -3.13 -5.76 2.27
C TYR A 15 -2.59 -7.18 2.14
N VAL A 16 -3.44 -8.11 1.74
CA VAL A 16 -3.13 -9.54 1.65
C VAL A 16 -3.30 -10.01 0.21
N SER A 17 -2.30 -10.70 -0.30
CA SER A 17 -2.34 -11.29 -1.62
C SER A 17 -2.96 -12.69 -1.56
N LYS A 18 -3.33 -13.23 -2.73
CA LYS A 18 -3.85 -14.61 -2.83
C LYS A 18 -2.84 -15.69 -2.41
N ASN A 19 -1.55 -15.38 -2.44
CA ASN A 19 -0.49 -16.31 -2.03
C ASN A 19 -0.07 -16.17 -0.55
N GLY A 20 -0.75 -15.29 0.21
CA GLY A 20 -0.53 -15.12 1.65
C GLY A 20 0.55 -14.09 2.02
N GLN A 21 1.09 -13.36 1.05
CA GLN A 21 1.95 -12.20 1.34
C GLN A 21 1.10 -11.10 1.99
N ARG A 22 1.63 -10.51 3.06
CA ARG A 22 0.95 -9.47 3.85
C ARG A 22 1.83 -8.23 3.88
N ILE A 23 1.30 -7.11 3.40
CA ILE A 23 1.98 -5.82 3.34
C ILE A 23 1.18 -4.85 4.19
N TYR A 24 1.85 -4.09 5.04
CA TYR A 24 1.23 -3.01 5.80
C TYR A 24 1.55 -1.68 5.13
N VAL A 25 0.53 -0.85 4.90
CA VAL A 25 0.70 0.53 4.44
C VAL A 25 0.85 1.40 5.69
N GLU A 26 2.03 1.99 5.87
CA GLU A 26 2.30 2.87 7.00
C GLU A 26 1.64 4.23 6.81
N ASP A 27 1.82 4.83 5.63
CA ASP A 27 1.30 6.16 5.33
C ASP A 27 1.17 6.38 3.81
N VAL A 28 0.35 7.36 3.42
CA VAL A 28 0.09 7.76 2.03
C VAL A 28 0.22 9.27 1.90
N VAL A 29 1.34 9.72 1.34
CA VAL A 29 1.69 11.15 1.25
C VAL A 29 1.24 11.73 -0.09
N GLY A 30 0.40 12.76 -0.05
CA GLY A 30 -0.10 13.49 -1.23
C GLY A 30 -1.52 13.98 -0.99
N GLU A 31 -2.01 14.93 -1.79
CA GLU A 31 -3.41 15.40 -1.68
C GLU A 31 -4.39 14.27 -2.04
N GLU A 32 -5.52 14.15 -1.33
CA GLU A 32 -6.44 13.00 -1.45
C GLU A 32 -6.95 12.76 -2.88
N ASP A 33 -7.15 13.84 -3.65
CA ASP A 33 -7.67 13.82 -5.02
C ASP A 33 -6.56 13.92 -6.09
N ASP A 34 -5.29 13.86 -5.70
CA ASP A 34 -4.15 13.91 -6.62
C ASP A 34 -3.61 12.51 -6.95
N GLU A 35 -3.24 12.30 -8.22
CA GLU A 35 -2.62 11.08 -8.73
C GLU A 35 -1.14 10.97 -8.33
N PHE A 36 -0.52 12.09 -7.93
CA PHE A 36 0.83 12.13 -7.42
C PHE A 36 0.83 11.91 -5.90
N TYR A 37 0.95 10.64 -5.50
CA TYR A 37 1.12 10.25 -4.11
C TYR A 37 2.23 9.21 -3.95
N LEU A 38 2.77 9.14 -2.74
CA LEU A 38 3.74 8.15 -2.30
C LEU A 38 3.09 7.23 -1.27
N VAL A 39 3.43 5.95 -1.31
CA VAL A 39 2.94 4.91 -0.41
C VAL A 39 4.13 4.33 0.33
N MET A 40 4.14 4.46 1.65
CA MET A 40 5.14 3.84 2.53
C MET A 40 4.62 2.49 2.99
N ILE A 41 5.41 1.43 2.77
CA ILE A 41 5.02 0.06 3.09
C ILE A 41 6.11 -0.70 3.85
N VAL A 42 5.68 -1.64 4.69
CA VAL A 42 6.55 -2.64 5.34
C VAL A 42 5.91 -4.03 5.27
N PRO A 43 6.68 -5.12 5.46
CA PRO A 43 6.08 -6.42 5.76
C PRO A 43 5.13 -6.30 6.96
N ALA A 44 3.95 -6.91 6.88
CA ALA A 44 2.94 -6.73 7.94
C ALA A 44 3.37 -7.31 9.31
N GLU A 45 4.33 -8.23 9.33
CA GLU A 45 4.93 -8.77 10.55
C GLU A 45 5.81 -7.73 11.28
N ASP A 46 6.31 -6.73 10.55
CA ASP A 46 7.21 -5.70 11.03
C ASP A 46 6.49 -4.37 11.33
N LYS A 47 5.15 -4.31 11.24
CA LYS A 47 4.36 -3.06 11.38
C LYS A 47 4.56 -2.31 12.70
N ASP A 48 5.00 -3.01 13.74
CA ASP A 48 5.24 -2.45 15.08
C ASP A 48 6.75 -2.30 15.38
N ASP A 49 7.62 -2.64 14.42
CA ASP A 49 9.08 -2.49 14.53
C ASP A 49 9.52 -1.15 13.92
N MET A 50 9.82 -0.19 14.79
CA MET A 50 10.34 1.14 14.40
C MET A 50 11.71 1.10 13.70
N GLY A 51 12.41 -0.03 13.71
CA GLY A 51 13.67 -0.25 13.01
C GLY A 51 13.53 -0.97 11.67
N ALA A 52 12.30 -1.33 11.26
CA ALA A 52 12.04 -2.03 10.02
C ALA A 52 12.45 -1.20 8.80
N ILE A 53 12.93 -1.88 7.77
CA ILE A 53 13.21 -1.26 6.47
C ILE A 53 11.94 -1.38 5.64
N GLY A 54 11.30 -0.25 5.38
CA GLY A 54 10.18 -0.14 4.45
C GLY A 54 10.59 0.23 3.03
N ASP A 55 9.64 0.09 2.12
CA ASP A 55 9.73 0.57 0.74
C ASP A 55 8.84 1.80 0.56
N GLU A 56 9.28 2.74 -0.28
CA GLU A 56 8.49 3.86 -0.76
C GLU A 56 8.13 3.62 -2.23
N LEU A 57 6.84 3.64 -2.54
CA LEU A 57 6.32 3.43 -3.89
C LEU A 57 5.59 4.67 -4.38
N ASP A 58 5.79 5.05 -5.63
CA ASP A 58 4.89 5.99 -6.29
C ASP A 58 3.53 5.35 -6.61
N SER A 59 2.56 6.19 -6.97
CA SER A 59 1.20 5.76 -7.29
C SER A 59 1.11 4.69 -8.39
N HIS A 60 2.02 4.71 -9.37
CA HIS A 60 2.04 3.73 -10.45
C HIS A 60 2.59 2.39 -9.96
N GLN A 61 3.71 2.43 -9.22
CA GLN A 61 4.33 1.25 -8.63
C GLN A 61 3.38 0.54 -7.66
N TRP A 62 2.66 1.29 -6.83
CA TRP A 62 1.64 0.73 -5.95
C TRP A 62 0.53 0.00 -6.74
N VAL A 63 -0.05 0.65 -7.75
CA VAL A 63 -1.14 0.05 -8.54
C VAL A 63 -0.66 -1.18 -9.32
N GLU A 64 0.55 -1.14 -9.87
CA GLU A 64 1.17 -2.30 -10.52
C GLU A 64 1.36 -3.47 -9.53
N MET A 65 1.79 -3.18 -8.30
CA MET A 65 1.93 -4.19 -7.25
C MET A 65 0.58 -4.79 -6.85
N ILE A 66 -0.45 -3.97 -6.64
CA ILE A 66 -1.82 -4.43 -6.36
C ILE A 66 -2.31 -5.38 -7.46
N ASP A 67 -2.13 -4.99 -8.72
CA ASP A 67 -2.61 -5.77 -9.86
C ASP A 67 -1.84 -7.08 -10.05
N SER A 68 -0.52 -7.05 -9.89
CA SER A 68 0.34 -8.21 -10.10
C SER A 68 0.21 -9.25 -8.99
N LEU A 69 0.09 -8.82 -7.74
CA LEU A 69 -0.04 -9.70 -6.57
C LEU A 69 -1.50 -10.03 -6.23
N GLY A 70 -2.46 -9.30 -6.81
CA GLY A 70 -3.88 -9.42 -6.47
C GLY A 70 -4.13 -9.12 -5.00
N LEU A 71 -3.51 -8.04 -4.49
CA LEU A 71 -3.63 -7.60 -3.11
C LEU A 71 -5.02 -7.02 -2.86
N GLU A 72 -5.63 -7.42 -1.75
CA GLU A 72 -6.90 -6.91 -1.25
C GLU A 72 -6.72 -6.43 0.19
N SER A 73 -7.40 -5.35 0.58
CA SER A 73 -7.31 -4.85 1.94
C SER A 73 -7.97 -5.83 2.92
N GLU A 74 -7.27 -6.13 4.00
CA GLU A 74 -7.81 -6.80 5.17
C GLU A 74 -8.61 -5.76 5.97
N LEU A 75 -9.78 -5.36 5.45
CA LEU A 75 -10.74 -4.57 6.22
C LEU A 75 -11.21 -5.43 7.41
N THR A 76 -10.71 -5.10 8.60
CA THR A 76 -11.20 -5.66 9.87
C THR A 76 -12.53 -5.06 10.29
#